data_AF-A0A947WFX9-F1
#
_entry.id   AF-A0A947WFX9-F1
#
_cell.length_a   1.000
_cell.length_b   1.000
_cell.length_c   1.000
_cell.angle_alpha   90.00
_cell.angle_beta   90.00
_cell.angle_gamma   90.00
#
_symmetry.space_group_name_H-M   'P 1'
#
loop_
_entity.id
_entity.type
_entity.pdbx_description
1 polymer ?
#
loop_
_entity_poly.entity_id
_entity_poly.type
_entity_poly.pdbx_seq_one_letter_code
_entity_poly.pdbx_strand_id
1 'polypeptide(L)'
;MLNKIKNFILHNSVLHMITALTVVGMVSGYALVFVYSYATPKIEENVKEETKKAISSIFPGTDRIEEKEDMFKALDGKGDLLGYAFVAEGNGYQGTIKIIAGVDPGIKKIQGI
;
A
#
# COMPACT_ATOMS: atom_id res chain seq x y z
N MET A 1 -47.88 -3.03 -17.17
CA MET A 1 -46.82 -2.23 -17.83
C MET A 1 -45.43 -2.87 -17.70
N LEU A 2 -45.04 -3.32 -16.48
CA LEU A 2 -43.78 -4.01 -16.20
C LEU A 2 -43.55 -5.32 -17.00
N ASN A 3 -44.59 -6.14 -17.18
CA ASN A 3 -44.48 -7.41 -17.93
C ASN A 3 -44.22 -7.22 -19.44
N LYS A 4 -44.66 -6.10 -20.03
CA LYS A 4 -44.45 -5.80 -21.46
C LYS A 4 -42.98 -5.44 -21.73
N ILE A 5 -42.36 -4.73 -20.78
CA ILE A 5 -40.93 -4.40 -20.77
C ILE A 5 -40.10 -5.67 -20.55
N LYS A 6 -40.49 -6.50 -19.58
CA LYS A 6 -39.84 -7.78 -19.29
C LYS A 6 -39.84 -8.71 -20.51
N ASN A 7 -40.97 -8.81 -21.22
CA ASN A 7 -41.08 -9.64 -22.43
C ASN A 7 -40.30 -9.08 -23.62
N PHE A 8 -40.19 -7.76 -23.78
CA PHE A 8 -39.34 -7.14 -24.82
C PHE A 8 -37.84 -7.35 -24.54
N ILE A 9 -37.44 -7.25 -23.26
CA ILE A 9 -36.10 -7.59 -22.78
C ILE A 9 -35.79 -9.07 -22.98
N LEU A 10 -36.75 -9.94 -22.67
CA LEU A 10 -36.61 -11.40 -22.73
C LEU A 10 -36.76 -12.02 -24.14
N HIS A 11 -37.03 -11.25 -25.19
CA HIS A 11 -37.19 -11.80 -26.55
C HIS A 11 -36.07 -11.38 -27.52
N ASN A 12 -35.25 -10.38 -27.15
CA ASN A 12 -34.17 -9.88 -28.00
C ASN A 12 -32.80 -10.34 -27.46
N SER A 13 -32.08 -11.20 -28.21
CA SER A 13 -30.81 -11.79 -27.78
C SER A 13 -29.73 -10.76 -27.45
N VAL A 14 -29.70 -9.63 -28.17
CA VAL A 14 -28.76 -8.53 -27.92
C VAL A 14 -29.01 -7.90 -26.55
N LEU A 15 -30.28 -7.74 -26.16
CA LEU A 15 -30.66 -7.10 -24.91
C LEU A 15 -30.36 -7.99 -23.68
N HIS A 16 -30.44 -9.31 -23.84
CA HIS A 16 -29.95 -10.26 -22.82
C HIS A 16 -28.45 -10.17 -22.60
N MET A 17 -27.66 -10.13 -23.69
CA MET A 17 -26.20 -10.03 -23.60
C MET A 17 -25.77 -8.75 -22.88
N ILE A 18 -26.41 -7.62 -23.21
CA ILE A 18 -26.15 -6.33 -22.54
C ILE A 18 -26.49 -6.42 -21.06
N THR A 19 -27.68 -6.93 -20.72
CA THR A 19 -28.13 -7.04 -19.33
C THR A 19 -27.20 -7.94 -18.50
N ALA A 20 -26.77 -9.08 -19.06
CA ALA A 20 -25.84 -9.98 -18.40
C ALA A 20 -24.48 -9.31 -18.13
N LEU A 21 -23.91 -8.62 -19.12
CA LEU A 21 -22.63 -7.92 -18.96
C LEU A 21 -22.73 -6.78 -17.94
N THR A 22 -23.83 -6.02 -17.94
CA THR A 22 -24.05 -4.96 -16.96
C THR A 22 -24.13 -5.52 -15.54
N VAL A 23 -24.87 -6.62 -15.33
CA VAL A 23 -24.99 -7.23 -14.00
C VAL A 23 -23.64 -7.78 -13.52
N VAL A 24 -22.95 -8.54 -14.36
CA VAL A 24 -21.64 -9.11 -14.00
C VAL A 24 -20.61 -8.00 -13.75
N GLY A 25 -20.57 -6.98 -14.60
CA GLY A 25 -19.70 -5.82 -14.43
C GLY A 25 -19.97 -5.05 -13.14
N MET A 26 -21.24 -4.81 -12.81
CA MET A 26 -21.64 -4.13 -11.58
C MET A 26 -21.24 -4.94 -10.34
N VAL A 27 -21.50 -6.24 -10.33
CA VAL A 27 -21.12 -7.13 -9.21
C VAL A 27 -19.61 -7.19 -9.04
N SER A 28 -18.87 -7.29 -10.14
CA SER A 28 -17.41 -7.37 -10.12
C SER A 28 -16.76 -6.06 -9.65
N GLY A 29 -17.25 -4.93 -10.16
CA GLY A 29 -16.80 -3.60 -9.73
C GLY A 29 -17.11 -3.34 -8.25
N TYR A 30 -18.31 -3.71 -7.80
CA TYR A 30 -18.68 -3.61 -6.40
C TYR A 30 -17.77 -4.45 -5.50
N ALA A 31 -17.53 -5.71 -5.85
CA ALA A 31 -16.65 -6.60 -5.09
C ALA A 31 -15.22 -6.05 -5.02
N LEU A 32 -14.68 -5.54 -6.13
CA LEU A 32 -13.35 -4.96 -6.19
C LEU A 32 -13.20 -3.75 -5.26
N VAL A 33 -14.15 -2.80 -5.34
CA VAL A 33 -14.14 -1.60 -4.48
C VAL A 33 -14.28 -1.97 -3.01
N PHE A 34 -15.16 -2.92 -2.69
CA PHE A 34 -15.37 -3.40 -1.33
C PHE A 34 -14.07 -3.95 -0.73
N VAL A 35 -13.43 -4.91 -1.42
CA VAL A 35 -12.18 -5.52 -0.97
C VAL A 35 -11.08 -4.46 -0.83
N TYR A 36 -10.94 -3.58 -1.82
CA TYR A 36 -9.92 -2.53 -1.80
C TYR A 36 -10.10 -1.58 -0.62
N SER A 37 -11.33 -1.11 -0.38
CA SER A 37 -11.62 -0.16 0.72
C SER A 37 -11.40 -0.76 2.10
N TYR A 38 -11.59 -2.07 2.25
CA TYR A 38 -11.39 -2.77 3.52
C TYR A 38 -9.92 -3.14 3.76
N ALA A 39 -9.23 -3.60 2.71
CA ALA A 39 -7.85 -4.10 2.83
C ALA A 39 -6.82 -2.97 2.95
N THR A 40 -6.96 -1.89 2.17
CA THR A 40 -6.03 -0.76 2.14
C THR A 40 -5.70 -0.19 3.53
N PRO A 41 -6.67 0.15 4.41
CA PRO A 41 -6.34 0.71 5.72
C PRO A 41 -5.51 -0.25 6.58
N LYS A 42 -5.75 -1.55 6.46
CA LYS A 42 -4.99 -2.55 7.22
C LYS A 42 -3.58 -2.75 6.68
N ILE A 43 -3.40 -2.66 5.36
CA ILE A 43 -2.09 -2.72 4.72
C ILE A 43 -1.25 -1.51 5.15
N GLU A 44 -1.83 -0.31 5.12
CA GLU A 44 -1.12 0.92 5.51
C GLU A 44 -0.68 0.91 6.98
N GLU A 45 -1.52 0.43 7.88
CA GLU A 45 -1.18 0.28 9.30
C GLU A 45 0.00 -0.68 9.48
N ASN A 46 -0.09 -1.88 8.87
CA ASN A 46 0.96 -2.88 8.95
C ASN A 46 2.28 -2.36 8.36
N VAL A 47 2.24 -1.67 7.22
CA VAL A 47 3.44 -1.08 6.60
C VAL A 47 4.08 -0.06 7.55
N LYS A 48 3.29 0.83 8.17
CA LYS A 48 3.82 1.81 9.14
C LYS A 48 4.48 1.14 10.34
N GLU A 49 3.88 0.08 10.87
CA GLU A 49 4.45 -0.66 12.00
C GLU A 49 5.75 -1.38 11.60
N GLU A 50 5.77 -2.07 10.47
CA GLU A 50 6.95 -2.79 9.99
C GLU A 50 8.09 -1.83 9.64
N THR A 51 7.80 -0.67 9.02
CA THR A 51 8.80 0.39 8.78
C THR A 51 9.39 0.90 10.10
N LYS A 52 8.56 1.17 11.11
CA LYS A 52 9.05 1.61 12.43
C LYS A 52 9.93 0.55 13.08
N LYS A 53 9.51 -0.72 13.07
CA LYS A 53 10.29 -1.84 13.61
C LYS A 53 11.64 -1.97 12.90
N ALA A 54 11.66 -1.86 11.57
CA ALA A 54 12.89 -1.96 10.80
C ALA A 54 13.87 -0.81 11.11
N ILE A 55 13.38 0.44 11.19
CA ILE A 55 14.19 1.59 11.59
C ILE A 55 14.74 1.42 13.02
N SER A 56 13.89 1.03 13.97
CA SER A 56 14.31 0.79 15.36
C SER A 56 15.31 -0.37 15.49
N SER A 57 15.27 -1.35 14.57
CA SER A 57 16.25 -2.43 14.51
C SER A 57 17.61 -1.94 14.00
N ILE A 58 17.65 -0.96 13.09
CA ILE A 58 18.90 -0.38 12.58
C ILE A 58 19.50 0.61 13.58
N PHE A 59 18.66 1.38 14.28
CA PHE A 59 19.06 2.39 15.26
C PHE A 59 18.48 2.07 16.65
N PRO A 60 19.18 1.23 17.45
CA PRO A 60 18.77 0.94 18.82
C PRO A 60 18.70 2.24 19.65
N GLY A 61 17.59 2.47 20.34
CA GLY A 61 17.36 3.70 21.11
C GLY A 61 16.58 4.78 20.38
N THR A 62 16.05 4.49 19.18
CA THR A 62 15.10 5.38 18.50
C THR A 62 13.82 5.51 19.31
N ASP A 63 13.48 6.74 19.69
CA ASP A 63 12.25 7.10 20.40
C ASP A 63 11.27 7.82 19.47
N ARG A 64 11.81 8.65 18.57
CA ARG A 64 11.03 9.42 17.60
C ARG A 64 11.54 9.20 16.17
N ILE A 65 10.60 8.97 15.26
CA ILE A 65 10.86 8.88 13.82
C ILE A 65 10.15 10.04 13.13
N GLU A 66 10.91 10.86 12.42
CA GLU A 66 10.37 11.95 11.61
C GLU A 66 10.50 11.60 10.12
N GLU A 67 9.36 11.50 9.44
CA GLU A 67 9.31 11.29 7.99
C GLU A 67 9.47 12.64 7.28
N LYS A 68 10.41 12.71 6.35
CA LYS A 68 10.66 13.89 5.53
C LYS A 68 10.96 13.48 4.09
N GLU A 69 10.03 13.79 3.19
CA GLU A 69 10.11 13.39 1.78
C GLU A 69 10.31 11.88 1.68
N ASP A 70 11.39 11.42 1.04
CA ASP A 70 11.68 9.99 0.83
C ASP A 70 12.61 9.39 1.90
N MET A 71 12.75 10.04 3.06
CA MET A 71 13.68 9.64 4.11
C MET A 71 13.10 9.82 5.51
N PHE A 72 13.54 8.97 6.42
CA PHE A 72 13.18 8.96 7.83
C PHE A 72 14.39 9.41 8.66
N LYS A 73 14.15 10.26 9.66
CA LYS A 73 15.13 10.62 10.68
C LYS A 73 14.85 9.80 11.93
N ALA A 74 15.85 9.10 12.43
CA ALA A 74 15.79 8.42 13.72
C ALA A 74 16.36 9.35 14.79
N LEU A 75 15.54 9.68 15.80
CA LEU A 75 15.91 10.54 16.92
C LEU A 75 15.80 9.74 18.23
N ASP A 76 16.70 10.01 19.16
CA ASP A 76 16.61 9.50 20.52
C ASP A 76 15.59 10.30 21.37
N GLY A 77 15.36 9.86 22.61
CA GLY A 77 14.45 10.53 23.54
C GLY A 77 14.87 11.94 23.99
N LYS A 78 16.10 12.37 23.65
CA LYS A 78 16.60 13.74 23.90
C LYS A 78 16.47 14.63 22.67
N GLY A 79 16.12 14.06 21.51
CA GLY A 79 16.04 14.75 20.24
C GLY A 79 17.36 14.75 19.46
N ASP A 80 18.36 13.99 19.90
CA ASP A 80 19.63 13.83 19.19
C ASP A 80 19.45 12.91 17.98
N LEU A 81 20.06 13.28 16.85
CA LEU A 81 19.98 12.52 15.61
C LEU A 81 20.85 11.26 15.69
N LEU A 82 20.19 10.09 15.66
CA LEU A 82 20.85 8.79 15.61
C LEU A 82 21.28 8.41 14.19
N GLY A 83 20.52 8.85 13.18
CA GLY A 83 20.84 8.60 11.77
C GLY A 83 19.63 8.82 10.84
N TYR A 84 19.83 8.45 9.58
CA TYR A 84 18.80 8.56 8.55
C TYR A 84 18.50 7.18 7.96
N ALA A 85 17.23 6.87 7.70
CA ALA A 85 16.81 5.68 6.97
C ALA A 85 16.06 6.06 5.70
N PHE A 86 16.27 5.35 4.60
CA PHE A 86 15.52 5.54 3.36
C PHE A 86 15.13 4.19 2.76
N VAL A 87 14.06 4.18 1.98
CA VAL A 87 13.66 2.99 1.22
C VAL A 87 14.41 2.98 -0.10
N ALA A 88 15.22 1.94 -0.33
CA ALA A 88 15.85 1.69 -1.61
C ALA A 88 15.06 0.63 -2.38
N GLU A 89 14.79 0.90 -3.65
CA GLU A 89 14.03 0.01 -4.53
C GLU A 89 14.88 -0.40 -5.73
N GLY A 90 14.79 -1.68 -6.11
CA GLY A 90 15.53 -2.21 -7.26
C GLY A 90 14.82 -3.39 -7.92
N ASN A 91 15.12 -3.63 -9.20
CA ASN A 91 14.57 -4.77 -9.92
C ASN A 91 15.24 -6.07 -9.45
N GLY A 92 14.44 -7.01 -8.94
CA GLY A 92 14.83 -8.39 -8.69
C GLY A 92 14.47 -9.31 -9.86
N TYR A 93 14.61 -10.62 -9.65
CA TYR A 93 14.34 -11.63 -10.68
C TYR A 93 12.87 -11.70 -11.11
N GLN A 94 11.94 -11.52 -10.18
CA GLN A 94 10.50 -11.67 -10.42
C GLN A 94 9.66 -10.48 -9.92
N GLY A 95 10.29 -9.32 -9.70
CA GLY A 95 9.62 -8.11 -9.23
C GLY A 95 10.55 -7.13 -8.54
N THR A 96 10.01 -5.99 -8.11
CA THR A 96 10.74 -4.97 -7.36
C THR A 96 11.01 -5.42 -5.93
N ILE A 97 12.26 -5.31 -5.49
CA ILE A 97 12.67 -5.50 -4.11
C ILE A 97 12.75 -4.12 -3.46
N LYS A 98 12.09 -3.98 -2.31
CA LYS A 98 12.19 -2.79 -1.46
C LYS A 98 12.95 -3.17 -0.20
N ILE A 99 14.01 -2.43 0.11
CA ILE A 99 14.77 -2.56 1.36
C ILE A 99 14.80 -1.21 2.06
N ILE A 100 14.99 -1.22 3.37
CA ILE A 100 15.25 0.00 4.11
C ILE A 100 16.74 0.04 4.42
N ALA A 101 17.41 1.15 4.20
CA ALA A 101 18.83 1.29 4.50
C ALA A 101 19.03 2.45 5.47
N GLY A 102 19.77 2.22 6.55
CA GLY A 102 20.13 3.25 7.52
C GLY A 102 21.56 3.71 7.34
N VAL A 103 21.79 5.01 7.44
CA VAL A 103 23.10 5.66 7.42
C VAL A 103 23.32 6.48 8.68
N ASP A 104 24.58 6.64 9.06
CA ASP A 104 24.96 7.48 10.19
C ASP A 104 24.58 8.97 9.95
N PRO A 105 24.52 9.80 11.01
CA PRO A 105 24.18 11.21 10.89
C PRO A 105 25.08 12.02 9.93
N GLY A 106 26.31 11.56 9.72
CA GLY A 106 27.27 12.18 8.80
C GLY A 106 27.19 11.70 7.35
N ILE A 107 26.33 10.72 7.04
CA ILE A 107 26.18 10.10 5.70
C ILE A 107 27.53 9.58 5.17
N LYS A 108 28.30 8.93 6.02
CA LYS A 108 29.61 8.35 5.69
C LYS A 108 29.60 6.82 5.69
N LYS A 109 28.69 6.21 6.43
CA LYS A 109 28.64 4.78 6.68
C LYS A 109 27.19 4.29 6.73
N ILE A 110 26.94 3.15 6.10
CA ILE A 110 25.70 2.39 6.25
C ILE A 110 25.73 1.70 7.63
N GLN A 111 24.71 1.97 8.44
CA GLN A 111 24.52 1.43 9.78
C GLN A 111 23.82 0.07 9.75
N GLY A 112 22.91 -0.14 8.79
CA GLY A 112 22.17 -1.39 8.61
C GLY A 112 21.23 -1.36 7.41
N ILE A 113 20.67 -2.54 7.08
CA ILE A 113 19.62 -2.77 6.08
C ILE A 113 18.53 -3.67 6.65
#